data_AF-A0A285PTF6-F1
#
_entry.id   AF-A0A285PTF6-F1
#
_cell.length_a   1.000
_cell.length_b   1.000
_cell.length_c   1.000
_cell.angle_alpha   90.00
_cell.angle_beta   90.00
_cell.angle_gamma   90.00
#
_symmetry.space_group_name_H-M   'P 1'
#
loop_
_entity.id
_entity.type
_entity.pdbx_description
1 polymer ?
#
loop_
_entity_poly.entity_id
_entity_poly.type
_entity_poly.pdbx_seq_one_letter_code
_entity_poly.pdbx_strand_id
1 'polypeptide(L)'
;MKVLEAIKNSSYDSFGIRRTCADEDYKVGDIARNSFYWDVENDLSTYQTEPEEAEGTSARAILFDDMDSDEGNLEVIKKTIERFKKEYPCCLPEEKFVVLGSDRVEYDINDGDIIMEDAEVLYIF
;
A
#
# COMPACT_ATOMS: atom_id res chain seq x y z
N MET A 1 14.61 10.56 -3.87
CA MET A 1 15.76 9.94 -3.18
C MET A 1 15.33 9.21 -1.92
N LYS A 2 14.87 9.86 -0.84
CA LYS A 2 14.61 9.19 0.45
C LYS A 2 13.70 7.96 0.41
N VAL A 3 12.61 7.97 -0.37
CA VAL A 3 11.73 6.78 -0.52
C VAL A 3 12.45 5.60 -1.19
N LEU A 4 13.25 5.85 -2.24
CA LEU A 4 14.02 4.80 -2.89
C LEU A 4 15.17 4.32 -2.00
N GLU A 5 15.80 5.21 -1.23
CA GLU A 5 16.78 4.82 -0.23
C GLU A 5 16.16 3.89 0.83
N ALA A 6 14.93 4.17 1.28
CA ALA A 6 14.21 3.32 2.23
C ALA A 6 13.95 1.92 1.64
N ILE A 7 13.48 1.87 0.38
CA ILE A 7 13.24 0.61 -0.35
C ILE A 7 14.55 -0.17 -0.52
N LYS A 8 15.60 0.47 -1.05
CA LYS A 8 16.90 -0.17 -1.36
C LYS A 8 17.67 -0.64 -0.12
N ASN A 9 17.47 0.03 1.02
CA ASN A 9 18.09 -0.36 2.29
C ASN A 9 17.24 -1.36 3.09
N SER A 10 16.02 -1.64 2.65
CA SER A 10 15.18 -2.68 3.26
C SER A 10 15.63 -4.08 2.81
N SER A 11 15.20 -5.10 3.53
CA SER A 11 15.46 -6.51 3.18
C SER A 11 14.32 -7.17 2.38
N TYR A 12 13.28 -6.41 2.04
CA TYR A 12 12.06 -6.95 1.44
C TYR A 12 12.17 -7.07 -0.08
N ASP A 13 11.54 -8.09 -0.64
CA ASP A 13 11.49 -8.31 -2.09
C ASP A 13 10.22 -7.77 -2.77
N SER A 14 9.17 -7.47 -2.00
CA SER A 14 7.90 -6.93 -2.53
C SER A 14 7.51 -5.63 -1.86
N PHE A 15 7.00 -4.69 -2.67
CA PHE A 15 6.65 -3.34 -2.23
C PHE A 15 5.25 -2.95 -2.66
N GLY A 16 4.55 -2.24 -1.77
CA GLY A 16 3.21 -1.74 -2.02
C GLY A 16 3.04 -0.29 -1.57
N ILE A 17 2.09 0.42 -2.19
CA ILE A 17 1.63 1.73 -1.74
C ILE A 17 0.24 1.58 -1.15
N ARG A 18 0.07 2.07 0.07
CA ARG A 18 -1.22 2.13 0.76
C ARG A 18 -1.59 3.58 1.05
N ARG A 19 -2.86 3.94 0.86
CA ARG A 19 -3.43 5.14 1.45
C ARG A 19 -3.88 4.85 2.88
N THR A 20 -3.52 5.71 3.83
CA THR A 20 -3.92 5.52 5.23
C THR A 20 -5.36 5.94 5.48
N CYS A 21 -6.01 5.27 6.43
CA CYS A 21 -7.29 5.69 6.99
C CYS A 21 -7.10 6.79 8.04
N ALA A 22 -8.19 7.47 8.43
CA ALA A 22 -8.16 8.55 9.42
C ALA A 22 -7.74 8.10 10.83
N ASP A 23 -7.92 6.82 11.13
CA ASP A 23 -7.53 6.15 12.37
C ASP A 23 -6.13 5.53 12.32
N GLU A 24 -5.42 5.63 11.19
CA GLU A 24 -4.06 5.11 11.01
C GLU A 24 -3.03 6.25 11.11
N ASP A 25 -2.20 6.22 12.15
CA ASP A 25 -1.07 7.16 12.36
C ASP A 25 0.26 6.39 12.46
N TYR A 26 0.66 5.81 11.33
CA TYR A 26 1.86 4.98 11.23
C TYR A 26 3.15 5.77 11.43
N LYS A 27 4.19 5.06 11.88
CA LYS A 27 5.59 5.47 11.86
C LYS A 27 6.40 4.50 11.00
N VAL A 28 7.55 4.95 10.51
CA VAL A 28 8.50 4.07 9.82
C VAL A 28 8.95 2.96 10.78
N GLY A 29 8.87 1.72 10.32
CA GLY A 29 9.12 0.51 11.10
C GLY A 29 7.89 -0.11 11.77
N ASP A 30 6.72 0.55 11.72
CA ASP A 30 5.49 -0.06 12.21
C ASP A 30 5.00 -1.15 11.24
N ILE A 31 4.35 -2.17 11.79
CA ILE A 31 3.62 -3.16 10.99
C ILE A 31 2.23 -2.60 10.70
N ALA A 32 1.89 -2.49 9.42
CA ALA A 32 0.59 -2.05 8.98
C ALA A 32 -0.48 -3.07 9.40
N ARG A 33 -1.65 -2.58 9.82
CA ARG A 33 -2.74 -3.49 10.19
C ARG A 33 -3.28 -4.23 8.96
N ASN A 34 -3.97 -5.32 9.22
CA ASN A 34 -4.75 -6.00 8.21
C ASN A 34 -5.80 -5.06 7.60
N SER A 35 -6.04 -5.26 6.30
CA SER A 35 -7.20 -4.70 5.62
C SER A 35 -8.46 -5.46 5.99
N PHE A 36 -9.60 -4.86 5.69
CA PHE A 36 -10.90 -5.51 5.80
C PHE A 36 -11.41 -5.81 4.39
N TYR A 37 -12.19 -6.89 4.24
CA TYR A 37 -12.81 -7.23 2.96
C TYR A 37 -13.77 -6.13 2.46
N TRP A 38 -14.13 -6.21 1.18
CA TRP A 38 -15.15 -5.36 0.58
C TRP A 38 -16.53 -6.03 0.70
N ASP A 39 -17.47 -5.35 1.34
CA ASP A 39 -18.87 -5.72 1.38
C ASP A 39 -19.51 -5.37 0.04
N VAL A 40 -19.62 -6.36 -0.84
CA VAL A 40 -20.16 -6.19 -2.20
C VAL A 40 -21.65 -5.79 -2.18
N GLU A 41 -22.40 -6.17 -1.14
CA GLU A 41 -23.83 -5.86 -1.06
C GLU A 41 -24.07 -4.39 -0.72
N ASN A 42 -23.25 -3.83 0.17
CA ASN A 42 -23.37 -2.45 0.64
C ASN A 42 -22.40 -1.46 -0.06
N ASP A 43 -21.51 -1.97 -0.91
CA ASP A 43 -20.48 -1.23 -1.66
C ASP A 43 -19.57 -0.37 -0.75
N LEU A 44 -19.05 -1.00 0.32
CA LEU A 44 -18.18 -0.37 1.31
C LEU A 44 -17.24 -1.41 1.95
N SER A 45 -16.31 -0.96 2.81
CA SER A 45 -15.47 -1.90 3.57
C SER A 45 -16.26 -2.56 4.71
N THR A 46 -16.04 -3.86 4.95
CA THR A 46 -16.66 -4.60 6.06
C THR A 46 -16.32 -4.02 7.44
N TYR A 47 -15.24 -3.23 7.56
CA TYR A 47 -14.95 -2.42 8.76
C TYR A 47 -16.14 -1.54 9.20
N GLN A 48 -16.93 -1.06 8.25
CA GLN A 48 -18.07 -0.17 8.49
C GLN A 48 -19.39 -0.94 8.72
N THR A 49 -19.40 -2.26 8.55
CA THR A 49 -20.57 -3.14 8.75
C THR A 49 -20.26 -4.24 9.77
N GLU A 50 -19.94 -5.45 9.30
CA GLU A 50 -19.50 -6.58 10.13
C GLU A 50 -18.02 -6.84 9.83
N PRO A 51 -17.09 -6.38 10.70
CA PRO A 51 -15.67 -6.40 10.38
C PRO A 51 -15.14 -7.80 10.12
N GLU A 52 -14.66 -8.01 8.91
CA GLU A 52 -13.99 -9.23 8.49
C GLU A 52 -12.61 -8.86 7.94
N GLU A 53 -11.56 -9.21 8.67
CA GLU A 53 -10.17 -8.91 8.29
C GLU A 53 -9.70 -9.84 7.18
N ALA A 54 -8.99 -9.27 6.21
CA ALA A 54 -8.15 -10.03 5.29
C ALA A 54 -6.88 -10.50 6.02
N GLU A 55 -6.25 -11.55 5.51
CA GLU A 55 -4.96 -12.06 6.01
C GLU A 55 -3.79 -11.19 5.49
N GLY A 56 -3.82 -9.89 5.79
CA GLY A 56 -2.76 -8.95 5.46
C GLY A 56 -3.26 -7.56 5.08
N THR A 57 -2.30 -6.69 4.77
CA THR A 57 -2.55 -5.30 4.37
C THR A 57 -2.74 -5.20 2.87
N SER A 58 -3.87 -4.67 2.42
CA SER A 58 -4.06 -4.33 1.00
C SER A 58 -3.27 -3.09 0.61
N ALA A 59 -2.58 -3.17 -0.53
CA ALA A 59 -1.80 -2.11 -1.14
C ALA A 59 -1.77 -2.26 -2.67
N ARG A 60 -1.48 -1.17 -3.39
CA ARG A 60 -1.16 -1.22 -4.83
C ARG A 60 0.29 -1.63 -5.01
N ALA A 61 0.56 -2.66 -5.80
CA ALA A 61 1.91 -3.15 -6.05
C ALA A 61 2.80 -2.09 -6.73
N ILE A 62 4.07 -2.07 -6.33
CA ILE A 62 5.12 -1.32 -7.03
C ILE A 62 6.02 -2.32 -7.73
N LEU A 63 6.05 -2.27 -9.06
CA LEU A 63 6.86 -3.15 -9.90
C LEU A 63 7.98 -2.33 -10.52
N PHE A 64 9.21 -2.57 -10.09
CA PHE A 64 10.40 -1.93 -10.65
C PHE A 64 11.03 -2.86 -11.70
N ASP A 65 11.18 -2.37 -12.92
CA ASP A 65 11.83 -3.11 -14.01
C ASP A 65 13.36 -3.14 -13.83
N ASP A 66 13.94 -2.07 -13.27
CA ASP A 66 15.37 -1.91 -13.03
C ASP A 66 15.60 -1.12 -11.73
N MET A 67 16.08 -1.79 -10.69
CA MET A 67 16.35 -1.18 -9.38
C MET A 67 17.44 -0.11 -9.40
N ASP A 68 18.33 -0.11 -10.40
CA ASP A 68 19.40 0.89 -10.51
C ASP A 68 18.91 2.21 -11.15
N SER A 69 17.72 2.22 -11.75
CA SER A 69 17.12 3.41 -12.36
C SER A 69 16.32 4.23 -11.36
N ASP A 70 16.99 5.13 -10.62
CA ASP A 70 16.32 6.00 -9.64
C ASP A 70 15.21 6.87 -10.25
N GLU A 71 15.44 7.47 -11.41
CA GLU A 71 14.45 8.34 -12.06
C GLU A 71 13.23 7.54 -12.52
N GLY A 72 13.45 6.35 -13.11
CA GLY A 72 12.38 5.45 -13.53
C GLY A 72 11.55 4.96 -12.35
N ASN A 73 12.21 4.53 -11.27
CA ASN A 73 11.53 4.00 -10.08
C ASN A 73 10.74 5.07 -9.33
N LEU A 74 11.23 6.31 -9.27
CA LEU A 74 10.44 7.43 -8.74
C LEU A 74 9.20 7.70 -9.58
N GLU A 75 9.29 7.59 -10.90
CA GLU A 75 8.16 7.77 -11.79
C GLU A 75 7.11 6.66 -11.63
N VAL A 76 7.54 5.41 -11.42
CA VAL A 76 6.64 4.29 -11.10
C VAL A 76 5.87 4.60 -9.81
N ILE A 77 6.56 4.97 -8.72
CA ILE A 77 5.92 5.31 -7.44
C ILE A 77 4.87 6.41 -7.63
N LYS A 78 5.22 7.50 -8.33
CA LYS A 78 4.30 8.62 -8.59
C LYS A 78 3.07 8.15 -9.37
N LYS A 79 3.27 7.39 -10.45
CA LYS A 79 2.16 6.87 -11.26
C LYS A 79 1.25 5.94 -10.45
N THR A 80 1.81 5.12 -9.58
CA THR A 80 1.02 4.25 -8.69
C THR A 80 0.16 5.08 -7.73
N ILE A 81 0.71 6.11 -7.10
CA ILE A 81 -0.07 7.03 -6.23
C ILE A 81 -1.18 7.74 -7.03
N GLU A 82 -0.86 8.31 -8.19
CA GLU A 82 -1.84 9.05 -9.00
C GLU A 82 -2.95 8.13 -9.54
N ARG A 83 -2.60 6.88 -9.89
CA ARG A 83 -3.58 5.85 -10.25
C ARG A 83 -4.50 5.52 -9.06
N PHE A 84 -3.92 5.27 -7.88
CA PHE A 84 -4.67 4.99 -6.65
C PHE A 84 -5.69 6.11 -6.37
N LYS A 85 -5.25 7.38 -6.43
CA LYS A 85 -6.12 8.55 -6.20
C LYS A 85 -7.30 8.61 -7.17
N LYS A 86 -7.08 8.24 -8.43
CA LYS A 86 -8.11 8.29 -9.48
C LYS A 86 -9.16 7.20 -9.30
N GLU A 87 -8.73 5.99 -8.92
CA GLU A 87 -9.60 4.81 -8.80
C GLU A 87 -10.39 4.83 -7.49
N TYR A 88 -9.79 5.33 -6.41
CA TYR A 88 -10.41 5.40 -5.09
C TYR A 88 -10.43 6.85 -4.58
N PRO A 89 -11.21 7.78 -5.15
CA PRO A 89 -11.22 9.17 -4.69
C PRO A 89 -11.51 9.27 -3.18
N CYS A 90 -10.66 9.97 -2.44
CA CYS A 90 -10.74 10.03 -0.98
C CYS A 90 -11.89 10.93 -0.50
N CYS A 91 -12.60 10.50 0.54
CA CYS A 91 -13.55 11.33 1.28
C CYS A 91 -12.92 12.04 2.51
N LEU A 92 -11.64 11.79 2.80
CA LEU A 92 -10.96 12.28 3.99
C LEU A 92 -10.25 13.63 3.73
N PRO A 93 -10.17 14.51 4.74
CA PRO A 93 -9.62 15.86 4.60
C PRO A 93 -8.10 15.91 4.42
N GLU A 94 -7.36 14.89 4.89
CA GLU A 94 -5.91 14.76 4.69
C GLU A 94 -5.60 13.39 4.09
N GLU A 95 -5.04 13.39 2.88
CA GLU A 95 -4.63 12.17 2.20
C GLU A 95 -3.15 11.88 2.49
N LYS A 96 -2.88 10.77 3.18
CA LYS A 96 -1.53 10.28 3.47
C LYS A 96 -1.32 8.93 2.80
N PHE A 97 -0.11 8.73 2.28
CA PHE A 97 0.30 7.47 1.67
C PHE A 97 1.54 6.94 2.39
N VAL A 98 1.66 5.61 2.41
CA VAL A 98 2.83 4.90 2.92
C VAL A 98 3.35 3.92 1.89
N VAL A 99 4.66 3.68 1.91
CA VAL A 99 5.30 2.55 1.24
C VAL A 99 5.45 1.43 2.24
N LEU A 100 5.02 0.24 1.83
CA LEU A 100 5.11 -0.99 2.59
C LEU A 100 6.12 -1.95 1.95
N GLY A 101 6.78 -2.74 2.78
CA GLY A 101 7.61 -3.88 2.37
C GLY A 101 7.12 -5.17 3.02
N SER A 102 7.15 -6.28 2.28
CA SER A 102 6.89 -7.63 2.81
C SER A 102 7.53 -8.69 1.92
N ASP A 103 7.83 -9.86 2.50
CA ASP A 103 8.25 -11.07 1.79
C ASP A 103 7.09 -12.05 1.54
N ARG A 104 5.91 -11.74 2.08
CA ARG A 104 4.70 -12.58 2.01
C ARG A 104 3.59 -11.80 1.34
N VAL A 105 3.45 -12.01 0.04
CA VAL A 105 2.53 -11.27 -0.81
C VAL A 105 1.67 -12.22 -1.64
N GLU A 106 0.36 -12.03 -1.54
CA GLU A 106 -0.62 -12.61 -2.45
C GLU A 106 -1.06 -11.56 -3.49
N TYR A 107 -1.00 -11.94 -4.77
CA TYR A 107 -1.42 -11.07 -5.86
C TYR A 107 -2.91 -11.27 -6.13
N ASP A 108 -3.69 -10.18 -6.06
CA ASP A 108 -5.01 -10.18 -6.65
C ASP A 108 -4.89 -9.94 -8.15
N ILE A 109 -5.33 -10.93 -8.93
CA ILE A 109 -5.19 -11.03 -10.39
C ILE A 109 -5.87 -9.88 -11.13
N ASN A 110 -6.79 -9.16 -10.49
CA ASN A 110 -7.72 -8.31 -11.24
C ASN A 110 -7.28 -6.86 -11.43
N ASP A 111 -6.35 -6.30 -10.63
CA ASP A 111 -6.09 -4.85 -10.75
C ASP A 111 -4.69 -4.33 -10.33
N GLY A 112 -3.77 -5.23 -9.94
CA GLY A 112 -2.45 -4.83 -9.42
C GLY A 112 -2.49 -4.45 -7.93
N ASP A 113 -3.55 -4.85 -7.23
CA ASP A 113 -3.56 -4.92 -5.77
C ASP A 113 -2.85 -6.18 -5.30
N ILE A 114 -2.26 -6.05 -4.12
CA ILE A 114 -1.59 -7.11 -3.40
C ILE A 114 -2.09 -7.10 -1.95
N ILE A 115 -2.17 -8.29 -1.36
CA ILE A 115 -2.31 -8.47 0.08
C ILE A 115 -0.92 -8.82 0.63
N MET A 116 -0.44 -8.00 1.57
CA MET A 116 0.89 -8.11 2.15
C MET A 116 0.76 -8.53 3.62
N GLU A 117 1.16 -9.74 3.97
CA GLU A 117 1.24 -10.16 5.38
C GLU A 117 2.39 -9.46 6.11
N ASP A 118 2.23 -9.16 7.39
CA ASP A 118 3.25 -8.56 8.25
C ASP A 118 3.94 -7.32 7.61
N ALA A 119 3.19 -6.53 6.83
CA ALA A 119 3.75 -5.48 6.00
C ALA A 119 4.33 -4.34 6.82
N GLU A 120 5.63 -4.06 6.66
CA GLU A 120 6.31 -3.00 7.40
C GLU A 120 6.27 -1.66 6.66
N VAL A 121 6.01 -0.59 7.38
CA VAL A 121 6.03 0.79 6.86
C VAL A 121 7.49 1.24 6.65
N LEU A 122 7.90 1.34 5.39
CA LEU A 122 9.25 1.76 5.02
C LEU A 122 9.37 3.29 4.87
N TYR A 123 8.29 3.93 4.43
CA TYR A 123 8.28 5.36 4.14
C TYR A 123 6.87 5.94 4.23
N ILE A 124 6.78 7.23 4.58
CA ILE A 124 5.53 8.00 4.67
C ILE A 124 5.69 9.24 3.80
N PHE A 125 4.71 9.49 2.92
CA PHE A 125 4.68 10.64 2.01
C PHE A 125 4.15 11.91 2.68
#